data_AF-A0A937YCS3-F1
#
_entry.id   AF-A0A937YCS3-F1
#
_cell.length_a   1.000
_cell.length_b   1.000
_cell.length_c   1.000
_cell.angle_alpha   90.00
_cell.angle_beta   90.00
_cell.angle_gamma   90.00
#
_symmetry.space_group_name_H-M   'P 1'
#
loop_
_entity.id
_entity.type
_entity.pdbx_description
1 polymer ?
#
loop_
_entity_poly.entity_id
_entity_poly.type
_entity_poly.pdbx_seq_one_letter_code
_entity_poly.pdbx_strand_id
1 'polypeptide(L)'
;MTTTVKLPDSLEAALRQRCLHEGRSISEIMRDALSVYLAREPEMDSAWALGREVFGRHAGAANLAADRKQALAEVWDSRQAGRGA
;
A
#
# COMPACT_ATOMS: atom_id res chain seq x y z
N MET A 1 -25.29 10.20 12.20
CA MET A 1 -24.43 11.35 12.56
C MET A 1 -24.49 12.35 11.43
N THR A 2 -24.47 13.65 11.72
CA THR A 2 -24.54 14.71 10.69
C THR A 2 -23.18 15.40 10.60
N THR A 3 -22.72 15.67 9.37
CA THR A 3 -21.46 16.37 9.10
C THR A 3 -21.69 17.39 8.00
N THR A 4 -21.18 18.60 8.17
CA THR A 4 -21.31 19.68 7.18
C THR A 4 -19.97 19.89 6.49
N VAL A 5 -19.95 19.79 5.16
CA VAL A 5 -18.75 19.98 4.33
C VAL A 5 -19.06 21.02 3.27
N LYS A 6 -18.19 22.02 3.12
CA LYS A 6 -18.29 22.99 2.01
C LYS A 6 -17.68 22.38 0.76
N LEU A 7 -18.45 22.35 -0.32
CA LEU A 7 -17.97 21.90 -1.62
C LEU A 7 -17.54 23.12 -2.46
N PRO A 8 -16.52 22.98 -3.31
CA PRO A 8 -16.26 23.97 -4.35
C PRO A 8 -17.47 24.08 -5.31
N ASP A 9 -17.73 25.28 -5.81
CA ASP A 9 -18.90 25.58 -6.66
C ASP A 9 -19.02 24.65 -7.88
N SER A 10 -17.89 24.31 -8.50
CA SER A 10 -17.83 23.41 -9.66
C SER A 10 -18.30 21.99 -9.31
N LEU A 11 -17.92 21.49 -8.13
CA LEU A 11 -18.31 20.16 -7.66
C LEU A 11 -19.78 20.13 -7.26
N GLU A 12 -20.27 21.19 -6.62
CA GLU A 12 -21.69 21.32 -6.28
C GLU A 12 -22.57 21.32 -7.54
N ALA A 13 -22.19 22.10 -8.56
CA ALA A 13 -22.94 22.16 -9.82
C ALA A 13 -23.02 20.79 -10.51
N ALA A 14 -21.89 20.08 -10.59
CA ALA A 14 -21.84 18.72 -11.15
C ALA A 14 -22.71 17.73 -10.35
N LEU A 15 -22.64 17.79 -9.02
CA LEU A 15 -23.44 16.94 -8.14
C LEU A 15 -24.94 17.19 -8.33
N ARG A 16 -25.36 18.46 -8.40
CA ARG A 16 -26.76 18.84 -8.65
C ARG A 16 -27.25 18.36 -10.00
N GLN A 17 -26.46 18.53 -11.06
CA GLN A 17 -26.82 18.02 -12.38
C GLN A 17 -27.02 16.50 -12.37
N ARG A 18 -26.12 15.77 -11.70
CA ARG A 18 -26.24 14.31 -11.59
C ARG A 18 -27.48 13.87 -10.80
N CYS A 19 -27.81 14.58 -9.72
CA CYS A 19 -29.05 14.34 -8.96
C CYS A 19 -30.30 14.52 -9.83
N LEU A 20 -30.34 15.58 -10.64
CA LEU A 20 -31.46 15.85 -11.55
C LEU A 20 -31.59 14.77 -12.63
N HIS A 21 -30.47 14.27 -13.14
CA HIS A 21 -30.47 13.23 -14.17
C HIS A 21 -30.90 11.86 -13.63
N GLU A 22 -30.44 11.49 -12.45
CA GLU A 22 -30.72 10.18 -11.83
C GLU A 22 -32.04 10.16 -11.03
N GLY A 23 -32.64 11.32 -10.76
CA GLY A 23 -33.84 11.44 -9.92
C GLY A 23 -33.58 11.09 -8.44
N ARG A 24 -32.33 11.21 -8.00
CA ARG A 24 -31.85 10.82 -6.66
C ARG A 24 -31.54 12.05 -5.81
N SER A 25 -31.65 11.92 -4.50
CA SER A 25 -31.27 13.01 -3.60
C SER A 25 -29.75 13.14 -3.47
N ILE A 26 -29.27 14.38 -3.24
CA ILE A 26 -27.86 14.67 -2.98
C ILE A 26 -27.30 13.78 -1.86
N SER A 27 -28.08 13.62 -0.79
CA SER A 27 -27.68 12.83 0.38
C SER A 27 -27.49 11.34 0.06
N GLU A 28 -28.28 10.77 -0.85
CA GLU A 28 -28.11 9.37 -1.28
C GLU A 28 -26.84 9.21 -2.10
N ILE A 29 -26.61 10.08 -3.08
CA ILE A 29 -25.41 10.03 -3.91
C ILE A 29 -24.16 10.21 -3.05
N MET A 30 -24.18 11.15 -2.10
CA MET A 30 -23.06 11.40 -1.18
C MET A 30 -22.77 10.20 -0.29
N ARG A 31 -23.81 9.53 0.25
CA ARG A 31 -23.62 8.31 1.06
C ARG A 31 -23.00 7.19 0.25
N ASP A 32 -23.52 6.92 -0.94
CA ASP A 32 -23.01 5.85 -1.80
C ASP A 32 -21.56 6.11 -2.21
N ALA A 33 -21.25 7.35 -2.64
CA ALA A 33 -19.90 7.73 -3.01
C ALA A 33 -18.90 7.58 -1.85
N LEU A 34 -19.31 7.97 -0.63
CA LEU A 34 -18.49 7.79 0.57
C LEU A 34 -18.33 6.32 0.94
N SER A 35 -19.38 5.50 0.82
CA SER A 35 -19.30 4.06 1.06
C SER A 35 -18.32 3.39 0.09
N VAL A 36 -18.35 3.75 -1.19
CA VAL A 36 -17.40 3.25 -2.19
C VAL A 36 -15.98 3.72 -1.88
N TYR A 37 -15.81 5.00 -1.54
CA TYR A 37 -14.50 5.56 -1.19
C TYR A 37 -13.86 4.88 0.03
N LEU A 38 -14.65 4.59 1.06
CA LEU A 38 -14.17 3.94 2.28
C LEU A 38 -14.01 2.42 2.13
N ALA A 39 -14.78 1.78 1.25
CA ALA A 39 -14.62 0.37 0.92
C ALA A 39 -13.37 0.10 0.07
N ARG A 40 -12.85 1.13 -0.63
CA ARG A 40 -11.58 1.04 -1.32
C ARG A 40 -10.46 0.95 -0.27
N GLU A 41 -9.83 -0.21 -0.18
CA GLU A 41 -8.61 -0.35 0.61
C GLU A 41 -7.58 0.63 0.05
N PRO A 42 -6.97 1.49 0.89
CA PRO A 42 -5.96 2.40 0.39
C PRO A 42 -4.87 1.56 -0.25
N GLU A 43 -4.62 1.78 -1.55
CA GLU A 43 -3.43 1.29 -2.25
C GLU A 43 -2.20 2.02 -1.69
N MET A 44 -1.92 1.79 -0.42
CA MET A 44 -0.62 2.06 0.15
C MET A 44 0.17 0.79 -0.09
N ASP A 45 0.90 0.78 -1.20
CA ASP A 45 1.98 -0.18 -1.36
C ASP A 45 2.82 -0.15 -0.09
N SER A 46 2.93 -1.29 0.58
CA SER A 46 3.76 -1.41 1.78
C SER A 46 5.16 -0.87 1.49
N ALA A 47 5.85 -0.34 2.50
CA ALA A 47 7.24 0.13 2.33
C ALA A 47 8.15 -0.94 1.70
N TRP A 48 7.87 -2.22 1.98
CA TRP A 48 8.50 -3.36 1.31
C TRP A 48 8.16 -3.44 -0.18
N ALA A 49 6.89 -3.31 -0.55
CA ALA A 49 6.44 -3.34 -1.95
C ALA A 49 7.02 -2.17 -2.75
N LEU A 50 7.01 -0.96 -2.20
CA LEU A 50 7.66 0.23 -2.79
C LEU A 50 9.17 0.04 -2.95
N GLY A 51 9.79 -0.61 -1.96
CA GLY A 51 11.22 -0.88 -1.97
C GLY A 51 11.62 -2.12 -2.75
N ARG A 52 10.70 -2.85 -3.39
CA ARG A 52 11.01 -4.13 -4.05
C ARG A 52 12.08 -4.01 -5.13
N GLU A 53 12.12 -2.91 -5.88
CA GLU A 53 13.15 -2.70 -6.91
C GLU A 53 14.51 -2.32 -6.31
N VAL A 54 14.54 -1.80 -5.08
CA VAL A 54 15.75 -1.37 -4.37
C VAL A 54 16.29 -2.48 -3.47
N PHE A 55 15.43 -3.11 -2.66
CA PHE A 55 15.76 -4.17 -1.70
C PHE A 55 15.58 -5.59 -2.26
N GLY A 56 14.75 -5.78 -3.28
CA GLY A 56 14.46 -7.11 -3.85
C GLY A 56 15.55 -7.66 -4.77
N ARG A 57 16.60 -6.90 -5.06
CA ARG A 57 17.75 -7.38 -5.86
C ARG A 57 18.51 -8.51 -5.16
N HIS A 58 18.46 -8.55 -3.83
CA HIS A 58 19.15 -9.58 -3.04
C HIS A 58 18.19 -10.14 -1.99
N ALA A 59 17.79 -11.39 -2.16
CA ALA A 59 17.09 -12.15 -1.14
C ALA A 59 18.05 -13.17 -0.53
N GLY A 60 18.15 -13.17 0.80
CA GLY A 60 18.82 -14.25 1.54
C GLY A 60 17.95 -15.51 1.54
N ALA A 61 18.54 -16.64 1.92
CA ALA A 61 17.77 -17.88 2.10
C ALA A 61 16.61 -17.68 3.09
N ALA A 62 15.46 -18.30 2.84
CA ALA A 62 14.26 -18.12 3.67
C ALA A 62 14.47 -18.52 5.15
N ASN A 63 15.36 -19.48 5.39
CA ASN A 63 15.79 -19.97 6.69
C ASN A 63 17.02 -19.25 7.26
N LEU A 64 17.56 -18.23 6.59
CA LEU A 64 18.79 -17.53 7.03
C LEU A 64 18.66 -16.95 8.44
N ALA A 65 17.45 -16.54 8.85
CA ALA A 65 17.21 -16.06 10.21
C ALA A 65 17.38 -17.18 11.26
N ALA A 66 16.90 -18.40 10.95
CA ALA A 66 17.01 -19.56 11.82
C ALA A 66 18.45 -20.10 11.85
N ASP A 67 19.09 -20.18 10.68
CA ASP A 67 20.39 -20.84 10.50
C ASP A 67 21.56 -19.84 10.50
N ARG A 68 21.32 -18.61 10.96
CA ARG A 68 22.27 -17.48 10.91
C ARG A 68 23.66 -17.84 11.39
N LYS A 69 23.76 -18.57 12.50
CA LYS A 69 25.05 -18.93 13.13
C LYS A 69 25.84 -19.92 12.28
N GLN A 70 25.16 -20.89 11.68
CA GLN A 70 25.79 -21.89 10.84
C GLN A 70 26.29 -21.28 9.53
N ALA A 71 25.43 -20.51 8.85
CA ALA A 71 25.80 -19.79 7.63
C ALA A 71 27.00 -18.85 7.86
N LEU A 72 27.07 -18.24 9.04
CA LEU A 72 28.19 -17.39 9.43
C LEU A 72 29.49 -18.17 9.61
N ALA A 73 29.45 -19.33 10.26
CA ALA A 73 30.63 -20.20 10.42
C ALA A 73 31.18 -20.65 9.07
N GLU A 74 30.32 -21.10 8.15
CA GLU A 74 30.71 -21.54 6.80
C GLU A 74 31.40 -20.43 5.97
N VAL A 75 30.92 -19.19 6.08
CA VAL A 75 31.57 -18.03 5.43
C VAL A 75 32.94 -17.73 6.04
N TRP A 76 33.11 -17.92 7.35
CA TRP A 76 34.39 -17.69 8.00
C TRP A 76 35.42 -18.75 7.61
N ASP A 77 35.01 -20.01 7.59
CA ASP A 77 35.88 -21.14 7.25
C ASP A 77 36.35 -21.06 5.79
N SER A 78 35.44 -20.75 4.85
CA SER A 78 35.80 -20.55 3.43
C SER A 78 36.78 -19.40 3.20
N ARG A 79 36.65 -18.29 3.96
CA ARG A 79 37.59 -17.16 3.89
C ARG A 79 38.96 -17.50 4.45
N GLN A 80 39.04 -18.33 5.48
CA GLN A 80 40.32 -18.79 6.03
C GLN A 80 41.02 -19.75 5.07
N ALA A 81 40.28 -20.70 4.47
CA ALA A 81 40.80 -21.61 3.47
C ALA A 81 41.41 -20.88 2.26
N GLY A 82 40.74 -19.82 1.77
CA GLY A 82 41.24 -19.01 0.64
C GLY A 82 42.42 -18.07 0.97
N ARG A 83 42.79 -17.90 2.24
CA ARG A 83 43.97 -17.10 2.66
C ARG A 83 45.21 -17.95 2.90
N GLY A 84 45.06 -19.28 2.95
CA GLY A 84 46.14 -20.24 3.15
C GLY A 84 46.70 -20.85 1.85
N ALA A 85 46.21 -20.41 0.69
CA ALA A 85 46.72 -20.74 -0.65
C ALA A 85 47.45 -19.53 -1.25
#